data_AF-A0A958SDS8-F1
#
_entry.id   AF-A0A958SDS8-F1
#
_cell.length_a   1.000
_cell.length_b   1.000
_cell.length_c   1.000
_cell.angle_alpha   90.00
_cell.angle_beta   90.00
_cell.angle_gamma   90.00
#
_symmetry.space_group_name_H-M   'P 1'
#
loop_
_entity.id
_entity.type
_entity.pdbx_description
1 polymer ?
#
loop_
_entity_poly.entity_id
_entity_poly.type
_entity_poly.pdbx_seq_one_letter_code
_entity_poly.pdbx_strand_id
1 'polypeptide(L)'
;MRLIWLLAVFLVLVGCMTTNIHNQSDMFIDIEVRKEDAWIGCSDINLKAENSLMTLYALHKGRVYEFMFRRVLSVKRCMKIEEIYRKLAEDALTVRIVGIHHLESDGGLITSRVPQKFKEQKNMGTWTFIRFSTAKGCESYFEGDCKPENYWGGVLPSKKSNLAR
;
A
#
# COMPACT_ATOMS: atom_id res chain seq x y z
N MET A 1 15.86 -31.81 -32.80
CA MET A 1 15.81 -31.99 -31.33
C MET A 1 16.73 -31.01 -30.57
N ARG A 2 16.70 -29.70 -30.86
CA ARG A 2 17.48 -28.68 -30.13
C ARG A 2 16.63 -27.55 -29.53
N LEU A 3 15.34 -27.50 -29.85
CA LEU A 3 14.44 -26.41 -29.42
C LEU A 3 13.79 -26.64 -28.05
N ILE A 4 13.75 -27.88 -27.57
CA ILE A 4 13.07 -28.25 -26.32
C ILE A 4 13.90 -27.86 -25.09
N TRP A 5 15.22 -27.76 -25.23
CA TRP A 5 16.12 -27.37 -24.13
C TRP A 5 16.06 -25.87 -23.78
N LEU A 6 15.64 -25.00 -24.71
CA LEU A 6 15.50 -23.56 -24.46
C LEU A 6 14.23 -23.22 -23.64
N LEU A 7 13.18 -24.03 -23.74
CA LEU A 7 11.94 -23.85 -22.98
C LEU A 7 12.06 -24.26 -21.51
N ALA A 8 12.95 -25.21 -21.18
CA ALA A 8 13.17 -25.65 -19.80
C ALA A 8 13.96 -24.65 -18.96
N VAL A 9 14.81 -23.82 -19.58
CA VAL A 9 15.62 -22.80 -18.87
C VAL A 9 14.81 -21.54 -18.56
N PHE A 10 13.76 -21.24 -19.33
CA PHE A 10 12.91 -20.06 -19.09
C PHE A 10 11.89 -20.24 -17.95
N LEU A 11 11.68 -21.47 -17.48
CA LEU A 11 10.68 -21.81 -16.46
C LEU A 11 11.20 -21.68 -15.01
N VAL A 12 12.47 -21.33 -14.79
CA VAL A 12 13.07 -21.30 -13.43
C VAL A 12 13.15 -19.89 -12.83
N LEU A 13 12.79 -18.84 -13.57
CA LEU A 13 12.90 -17.44 -13.10
C LEU A 13 11.55 -16.77 -12.78
N VAL A 14 10.48 -17.54 -12.57
CA VAL A 14 9.34 -17.05 -11.78
C VAL A 14 9.72 -17.20 -10.31
N GLY A 15 10.78 -16.49 -9.91
CA GLY A 15 11.12 -16.32 -8.52
C GLY A 15 9.92 -15.72 -7.83
N CYS A 16 9.44 -16.40 -6.78
CA CYS A 16 8.45 -15.87 -5.85
C CYS A 16 8.96 -14.54 -5.29
N MET A 17 8.69 -13.42 -5.96
CA MET A 17 8.82 -12.10 -5.36
C MET A 17 7.77 -12.04 -4.25
N THR A 18 8.26 -12.31 -3.05
CA THR A 18 7.47 -12.55 -1.87
C THR A 18 6.94 -11.21 -1.39
N THR A 19 5.63 -11.10 -1.25
CA THR A 19 5.03 -9.95 -0.55
C THR A 19 5.41 -10.06 0.93
N ASN A 20 6.00 -9.01 1.49
CA ASN A 20 6.61 -9.03 2.81
C ASN A 20 6.01 -7.95 3.70
N ILE A 21 5.52 -8.36 4.87
CA ILE A 21 5.23 -7.43 5.97
C ILE A 21 6.54 -7.24 6.72
N HIS A 22 7.12 -6.05 6.62
CA HIS A 22 8.38 -5.71 7.27
C HIS A 22 8.20 -5.48 8.76
N ASN A 23 7.05 -4.92 9.15
CA ASN A 23 6.67 -4.71 10.54
C ASN A 23 5.14 -4.58 10.66
N GLN A 24 4.57 -5.18 11.70
CA GLN A 24 3.14 -5.05 12.01
C GLN A 24 2.93 -5.10 13.53
N SER A 25 2.13 -4.16 14.01
CA SER A 25 1.57 -4.12 15.35
C SER A 25 0.11 -3.67 15.29
N ASP A 26 -0.57 -3.61 16.42
CA ASP A 26 -1.96 -3.14 16.50
C ASP A 26 -2.13 -1.69 16.00
N MET A 27 -1.05 -0.88 16.02
CA MET A 27 -1.09 0.54 15.65
C MET A 27 -0.29 0.88 14.41
N PHE A 28 0.45 -0.07 13.83
CA PHE A 28 1.39 0.20 12.76
C PHE A 28 1.47 -0.94 11.75
N ILE A 29 1.56 -0.60 10.48
CA ILE A 29 1.88 -1.54 9.42
C ILE A 29 2.88 -0.96 8.43
N ASP A 30 3.86 -1.78 8.07
CA ASP A 30 4.80 -1.55 6.98
C ASP A 30 4.78 -2.77 6.07
N ILE A 31 4.14 -2.60 4.91
CA ILE A 31 3.86 -3.69 3.98
C ILE A 31 4.46 -3.41 2.61
N GLU A 32 5.16 -4.39 2.07
CA GLU A 32 5.65 -4.41 0.70
C GLU A 32 4.86 -5.44 -0.11
N VAL A 33 4.23 -4.96 -1.18
CA VAL A 33 3.46 -5.80 -2.11
C VAL A 33 3.98 -5.62 -3.53
N ARG A 34 3.69 -6.59 -4.40
CA ARG A 34 3.92 -6.43 -5.83
C ARG A 34 3.07 -5.28 -6.36
N LYS A 35 3.55 -4.55 -7.37
CA LYS A 35 2.81 -3.42 -7.95
C LYS A 35 1.40 -3.83 -8.37
N GLU A 36 1.26 -5.01 -8.97
CA GLU A 36 -0.05 -5.52 -9.36
C GLU A 36 -0.99 -5.66 -8.15
N ASP A 37 -0.49 -6.00 -6.96
CA ASP A 37 -1.26 -6.16 -5.74
C ASP A 37 -1.46 -4.85 -4.96
N ALA A 38 -1.06 -3.72 -5.55
CA ALA A 38 -1.34 -2.38 -5.06
C ALA A 38 -2.31 -1.63 -5.97
N TRP A 39 -3.08 -0.72 -5.39
CA TRP A 39 -3.85 0.26 -6.15
C TRP A 39 -3.79 1.60 -5.44
N ILE A 40 -3.76 2.67 -6.23
CA ILE A 40 -3.81 4.03 -5.73
C ILE A 40 -4.79 4.85 -6.55
N GLY A 41 -5.60 5.64 -5.86
CA GLY A 41 -6.47 6.58 -6.51
C GLY A 41 -7.25 7.45 -5.56
N CYS A 42 -7.86 8.46 -6.17
CA CYS A 42 -8.85 9.31 -5.53
C CYS A 42 -10.19 8.55 -5.44
N SER A 43 -10.52 8.08 -4.23
CA SER A 43 -11.81 7.48 -3.91
C SER A 43 -12.92 8.54 -4.00
N ASP A 44 -14.08 8.14 -4.51
CA ASP A 44 -15.29 8.97 -4.69
C ASP A 44 -15.13 10.19 -5.62
N ILE A 45 -14.46 10.03 -6.77
CA ILE A 45 -14.57 11.03 -7.84
C ILE A 45 -15.99 10.97 -8.43
N ASN A 46 -16.90 11.72 -7.82
CA ASN A 46 -17.93 12.42 -8.55
C ASN A 46 -17.25 13.66 -9.15
N LEU A 47 -17.13 13.73 -10.49
CA LEU A 47 -16.50 14.89 -11.16
C LEU A 47 -17.26 16.21 -10.90
N LYS A 48 -18.48 16.14 -10.35
CA LYS A 48 -19.27 17.28 -9.88
C LYS A 48 -19.08 17.60 -8.40
N ALA A 49 -18.40 16.73 -7.64
CA ALA A 49 -18.07 17.00 -6.24
C ALA A 49 -16.84 17.89 -6.15
N GLU A 50 -16.82 18.77 -5.15
CA GLU A 50 -15.72 19.69 -4.93
C GLU A 50 -14.47 18.98 -4.38
N ASN A 51 -14.69 17.86 -3.69
CA ASN A 51 -13.72 17.22 -2.82
C ASN A 51 -13.64 15.70 -3.06
N SER A 52 -12.47 15.11 -2.85
CA SER A 52 -12.19 13.68 -2.99
C SER A 52 -11.12 13.25 -1.98
N LEU A 53 -11.16 11.98 -1.59
CA LEU A 53 -10.22 11.39 -0.65
C LEU A 53 -9.21 10.53 -1.40
N MET A 54 -7.93 10.75 -1.13
CA MET A 54 -6.88 9.91 -1.68
C MET A 54 -6.76 8.62 -0.85
N THR A 55 -6.73 7.47 -1.53
CA THR A 55 -6.68 6.15 -0.89
C THR A 55 -5.71 5.23 -1.63
N LEU A 56 -4.97 4.41 -0.88
CA LEU A 56 -4.20 3.29 -1.40
C LEU A 56 -4.75 1.98 -0.87
N TYR A 57 -4.57 0.93 -1.66
CA TYR A 57 -4.95 -0.43 -1.30
C TYR A 57 -3.75 -1.34 -1.51
N ALA A 58 -3.53 -2.26 -0.57
CA ALA A 58 -2.58 -3.35 -0.71
C ALA A 58 -3.31 -4.69 -0.48
N LEU A 59 -3.09 -5.64 -1.37
CA LEU A 59 -3.59 -7.01 -1.25
C LEU A 59 -2.45 -7.92 -0.79
N HIS A 60 -2.61 -8.57 0.35
CA HIS A 60 -1.63 -9.53 0.86
C HIS A 60 -2.33 -10.71 1.51
N LYS A 61 -2.05 -11.92 1.00
CA LYS A 61 -2.58 -13.19 1.52
C LYS A 61 -4.11 -13.19 1.71
N GLY A 62 -4.85 -12.64 0.75
CA GLY A 62 -6.32 -12.58 0.80
C GLY A 62 -6.89 -11.56 1.80
N ARG A 63 -6.05 -10.63 2.29
CA ARG A 63 -6.45 -9.49 3.11
C ARG A 63 -6.18 -8.19 2.38
N VAL A 64 -7.12 -7.26 2.48
CA VAL A 64 -6.99 -5.90 1.97
C VAL A 64 -6.60 -4.96 3.09
N TYR A 65 -5.58 -4.15 2.81
CA TYR A 65 -5.15 -3.05 3.65
C TYR A 65 -5.47 -1.77 2.91
N GLU A 66 -6.44 -1.01 3.42
CA GLU A 66 -6.80 0.30 2.91
C GLU A 66 -6.00 1.36 3.66
N PHE A 67 -5.40 2.29 2.94
CA PHE A 67 -4.61 3.40 3.47
C PHE A 67 -5.25 4.71 3.03
N MET A 68 -5.92 5.39 3.95
CA MET A 68 -6.61 6.66 3.68
C MET A 68 -5.71 7.83 4.03
N PHE A 69 -5.67 8.83 3.14
CA PHE A 69 -5.06 10.11 3.49
C PHE A 69 -5.91 10.82 4.55
N ARG A 70 -5.28 11.47 5.53
CA ARG A 70 -6.02 12.18 6.59
C ARG A 70 -6.79 13.42 6.08
N ARG A 71 -6.34 14.05 5.00
CA ARG A 71 -6.95 15.27 4.45
C ARG A 71 -7.74 14.96 3.19
N VAL A 72 -8.99 15.39 3.17
CA VAL A 72 -9.78 15.51 1.94
C VAL A 72 -9.17 16.61 1.08
N LEU A 73 -9.12 16.40 -0.23
CA LEU A 73 -8.50 17.29 -1.20
C LEU A 73 -9.53 17.73 -2.24
N SER A 74 -9.31 18.86 -2.90
CA SER A 74 -10.09 19.15 -4.11
C SER A 74 -9.81 18.08 -5.18
N VAL A 75 -10.80 17.76 -6.02
CA VAL A 75 -10.63 16.73 -7.07
C VAL A 75 -9.39 16.98 -7.93
N LYS A 76 -9.16 18.24 -8.35
CA LYS A 76 -7.97 18.62 -9.13
C LYS A 76 -6.67 18.33 -8.39
N ARG A 77 -6.59 18.64 -7.09
CA ARG A 77 -5.40 18.39 -6.28
C ARG A 77 -5.19 16.89 -6.04
N CYS A 78 -6.27 16.16 -5.80
CA CYS A 78 -6.22 14.71 -5.63
C CYS A 78 -5.66 14.04 -6.89
N MET A 79 -6.21 14.34 -8.08
CA MET A 79 -5.74 13.78 -9.35
C MET A 79 -4.26 14.09 -9.62
N LYS A 80 -3.79 15.29 -9.28
CA LYS A 80 -2.36 15.65 -9.39
C LYS A 80 -1.48 14.79 -8.49
N ILE A 81 -1.92 14.53 -7.25
CA ILE A 81 -1.19 13.66 -6.32
C ILE A 81 -1.25 12.21 -6.80
N GLU A 82 -2.39 11.73 -7.29
CA GLU A 82 -2.52 10.40 -7.91
C GLU A 82 -1.51 10.19 -9.04
N GLU A 83 -1.34 11.18 -9.92
CA GLU A 83 -0.36 11.13 -11.00
C GLU A 83 1.08 10.99 -10.48
N ILE A 84 1.46 11.72 -9.42
CA ILE A 84 2.80 11.63 -8.81
C ILE A 84 3.07 10.20 -8.34
N TYR A 85 2.15 9.61 -7.59
CA TYR A 85 2.33 8.26 -7.05
C TYR A 85 2.30 7.19 -8.15
N ARG A 86 1.47 7.36 -9.18
CA ARG A 86 1.46 6.47 -10.35
C ARG A 86 2.81 6.51 -11.08
N LYS A 87 3.41 7.68 -11.27
CA LYS A 87 4.76 7.81 -11.86
C LYS A 87 5.84 7.14 -11.01
N LEU A 88 5.75 7.25 -9.67
CA LEU A 88 6.65 6.53 -8.77
C LEU A 88 6.53 5.01 -8.91
N ALA A 89 5.33 4.52 -9.25
CA ALA A 89 5.03 3.10 -9.39
C ALA A 89 5.20 2.53 -10.81
N GLU A 90 5.30 3.37 -11.85
CA GLU A 90 5.14 2.99 -13.27
C GLU A 90 5.96 1.74 -13.67
N ASP A 91 7.20 1.63 -13.19
CA ASP A 91 8.11 0.49 -13.44
C ASP A 91 8.58 -0.21 -12.17
N ALA A 92 7.93 0.05 -11.03
CA ALA A 92 8.28 -0.61 -9.78
C ALA A 92 7.82 -2.08 -9.82
N LEU A 93 8.68 -3.00 -9.36
CA LEU A 93 8.29 -4.40 -9.15
C LEU A 93 7.43 -4.53 -7.89
N THR A 94 7.83 -3.82 -6.84
CA THR A 94 7.13 -3.76 -5.56
C THR A 94 6.91 -2.31 -5.13
N VAL A 95 5.90 -2.13 -4.29
CA VAL A 95 5.64 -0.87 -3.60
C VAL A 95 5.55 -1.16 -2.11
N ARG A 96 6.12 -0.26 -1.31
CA ARG A 96 6.09 -0.34 0.15
C ARG A 96 5.21 0.78 0.69
N ILE A 97 4.21 0.41 1.46
CA ILE A 97 3.20 1.31 2.02
C ILE A 97 3.25 1.22 3.54
N VAL A 98 3.28 2.37 4.19
CA VAL A 98 3.28 2.49 5.64
C VAL A 98 1.99 3.15 6.09
N GLY A 99 1.37 2.59 7.13
CA GLY A 99 0.19 3.17 7.75
C GLY A 99 0.17 2.99 9.25
N ILE A 100 -0.63 3.84 9.91
CA ILE A 100 -0.93 3.74 11.34
C ILE A 100 -2.41 3.46 11.53
N HIS A 101 -2.73 2.55 12.46
CA HIS A 101 -4.11 2.13 12.70
C HIS A 101 -4.87 3.30 13.34
N HIS A 102 -6.12 3.47 12.95
CA HIS A 102 -7.06 4.31 13.69
C HIS A 102 -7.92 3.37 14.53
N LEU A 103 -7.93 3.51 15.86
CA LEU A 103 -8.65 2.61 16.79
C LEU A 103 -10.16 2.50 16.51
N GLU A 104 -10.71 3.43 15.72
CA GLU A 104 -12.07 3.39 15.19
C GLU A 104 -12.00 3.27 13.67
N SER A 105 -12.43 2.15 13.09
CA SER A 105 -12.74 2.08 11.65
C SER A 105 -13.95 1.17 11.41
N ASP A 106 -15.14 1.72 11.63
CA ASP A 106 -16.35 1.15 11.04
C ASP A 106 -16.42 1.57 9.57
N GLY A 107 -16.01 0.66 8.69
CA GLY A 107 -16.22 0.75 7.25
C GLY A 107 -15.07 1.42 6.47
N GLY A 108 -14.45 0.66 5.58
CA GLY A 108 -13.55 1.20 4.56
C GLY A 108 -14.30 1.74 3.35
N LEU A 109 -13.69 2.68 2.62
CA LEU A 109 -14.30 3.37 1.48
C LEU A 109 -14.02 2.62 0.18
N ILE A 110 -14.62 1.44 0.02
CA ILE A 110 -14.54 0.71 -1.25
C ILE A 110 -15.49 1.35 -2.27
N THR A 111 -14.92 2.07 -3.23
CA THR A 111 -15.68 2.78 -4.29
C THR A 111 -15.69 2.01 -5.61
N SER A 112 -16.54 2.41 -6.56
CA SER A 112 -16.69 1.73 -7.86
C SER A 112 -15.40 1.65 -8.68
N ARG A 113 -14.49 2.62 -8.53
CA ARG A 113 -13.18 2.67 -9.23
C ARG A 113 -12.16 1.68 -8.73
N VAL A 114 -12.31 1.16 -7.51
CA VAL A 114 -11.39 0.18 -6.95
C VAL A 114 -11.50 -1.13 -7.76
N PRO A 115 -10.40 -1.76 -8.19
CA PRO A 115 -10.46 -3.02 -8.93
C PRO A 115 -11.17 -4.11 -8.14
N GLN A 116 -11.94 -4.94 -8.85
CA GLN A 116 -12.83 -5.94 -8.25
C GLN A 116 -12.13 -6.86 -7.24
N LYS A 117 -10.88 -7.24 -7.50
CA LYS A 117 -10.10 -8.11 -6.60
C LYS A 117 -9.91 -7.58 -5.18
N PHE A 118 -9.96 -6.26 -4.96
CA PHE A 118 -9.91 -5.66 -3.63
C PHE A 118 -11.30 -5.61 -2.98
N LYS A 119 -12.37 -5.56 -3.79
CA LYS A 119 -13.76 -5.53 -3.31
C LYS A 119 -14.25 -6.88 -2.77
N GLU A 120 -13.72 -7.96 -3.33
CA GLU A 120 -14.17 -9.33 -3.03
C GLU A 120 -13.56 -9.93 -1.76
N GLN A 121 -12.58 -9.26 -1.14
CA GLN A 121 -11.90 -9.79 0.03
C GLN A 121 -12.76 -9.57 1.29
N LYS A 122 -12.95 -10.64 2.05
CA LYS A 122 -13.77 -10.63 3.28
C LYS A 122 -13.11 -9.90 4.44
N ASN A 123 -11.77 -9.78 4.40
CA ASN A 123 -10.98 -9.17 5.47
C ASN A 123 -10.38 -7.87 4.97
N MET A 124 -10.88 -6.75 5.50
CA MET A 124 -10.34 -5.42 5.25
C MET A 124 -9.86 -4.80 6.57
N GLY A 125 -8.72 -4.12 6.53
CA GLY A 125 -8.27 -3.25 7.61
C GLY A 125 -7.95 -1.87 7.08
N THR A 126 -8.38 -0.83 7.79
CA THR A 126 -8.20 0.57 7.39
C THR A 126 -7.10 1.21 8.23
N TRP A 127 -6.24 1.97 7.56
CA TRP A 127 -5.05 2.60 8.12
C TRP A 127 -4.97 4.04 7.64
N THR A 128 -4.43 4.94 8.45
CA THR A 128 -4.02 6.26 7.97
C THR A 128 -2.72 6.11 7.20
N PHE A 129 -2.68 6.63 5.97
CA PHE A 129 -1.49 6.64 5.12
C PHE A 129 -0.37 7.48 5.73
N ILE A 130 0.86 6.97 5.67
CA ILE A 130 2.07 7.65 6.16
C ILE A 130 3.14 7.75 5.08
N ARG A 131 3.46 6.65 4.37
CA ARG A 131 4.51 6.62 3.35
C ARG A 131 4.15 5.70 2.21
N PHE A 132 4.51 6.12 1.00
CA PHE A 132 4.62 5.30 -0.19
C PHE A 132 6.06 5.35 -0.70
N SER A 133 6.67 4.19 -0.94
CA SER A 133 8.03 4.12 -1.46
C SER A 133 8.18 3.02 -2.49
N THR A 134 8.98 3.31 -3.51
CA THR A 134 9.42 2.39 -4.55
C THR A 134 10.94 2.51 -4.70
N ALA A 135 11.53 1.71 -5.59
CA ALA A 135 12.94 1.87 -5.93
C ALA A 135 13.28 3.23 -6.58
N LYS A 136 12.29 3.93 -7.15
CA LYS A 136 12.48 5.24 -7.81
C LYS A 136 12.46 6.41 -6.84
N GLY A 137 11.87 6.25 -5.67
CA GLY A 137 11.69 7.34 -4.73
C GLY A 137 10.60 7.08 -3.70
N CYS A 138 10.26 8.13 -2.97
CA CYS A 138 9.34 8.06 -1.87
C CYS A 138 8.52 9.34 -1.74
N GLU A 139 7.27 9.17 -1.34
CA GLU A 139 6.36 10.23 -0.92
C GLU A 139 5.84 9.89 0.47
N SER A 140 5.84 10.88 1.35
CA SER A 140 5.38 10.75 2.73
C SER A 140 4.36 11.81 3.07
N TYR A 141 3.53 11.50 4.06
CA TYR A 141 2.54 12.43 4.58
C TYR A 141 3.20 13.63 5.30
N PHE A 142 4.41 13.43 5.83
CA PHE A 142 5.25 14.43 6.48
C PHE A 142 6.50 14.71 5.65
N GLU A 143 6.97 15.95 5.67
CA GLU A 143 8.15 16.38 4.91
C GLU A 143 9.45 15.77 5.49
N GLY A 144 10.34 15.26 4.63
CA GLY A 144 11.63 14.70 5.05
C GLY A 144 11.58 13.28 5.62
N ASP A 145 10.40 12.68 5.74
CA ASP A 145 10.23 11.42 6.44
C ASP A 145 10.56 10.19 5.61
N CYS A 146 11.03 10.28 4.37
CA CYS A 146 11.21 9.11 3.49
C CYS A 146 12.17 8.00 3.95
N LYS A 147 12.78 8.11 5.13
CA LYS A 147 13.65 7.10 5.74
C LYS A 147 12.91 6.26 6.80
N PRO A 148 13.08 4.92 6.84
CA PRO A 148 12.44 4.04 7.82
C PRO A 148 12.54 4.50 9.28
N GLU A 149 13.68 5.06 9.68
CA GLU A 149 13.97 5.54 11.03
C GLU A 149 13.16 6.77 11.45
N ASN A 150 12.62 7.53 10.50
CA ASN A 150 11.84 8.74 10.79
C ASN A 150 10.37 8.41 11.13
N TYR A 151 9.96 7.15 10.96
CA TYR A 151 8.62 6.72 11.28
C TYR A 151 8.54 6.12 12.68
N TRP A 152 7.47 6.46 13.41
CA TRP A 152 7.17 5.90 14.74
C TRP A 152 7.07 4.37 14.77
N GLY A 153 7.02 3.70 13.62
CA GLY A 153 7.08 2.23 13.48
C GLY A 153 8.39 1.58 13.91
N GLY A 154 9.47 2.34 14.11
CA GLY A 154 10.72 1.86 14.72
C GLY A 154 10.75 1.95 16.25
N VAL A 155 9.76 2.63 16.87
CA VAL A 155 9.76 2.97 18.30
C VAL A 155 8.77 2.11 19.10
N LEU A 156 7.85 1.40 18.43
CA LEU A 156 6.98 0.44 19.09
C LEU A 156 7.72 -0.91 19.19
N PRO A 157 8.14 -1.34 20.39
CA PRO A 157 8.80 -2.62 20.53
C PRO A 157 7.88 -3.71 20.01
N SER A 158 8.37 -4.52 19.06
CA SER A 158 7.71 -5.78 18.74
C SER A 158 7.60 -6.54 20.06
N LYS A 159 6.37 -6.72 20.58
CA LYS A 159 6.15 -7.60 21.72
C LYS A 159 6.51 -9.01 21.26
N LYS A 160 7.78 -9.39 21.40
CA LYS A 160 8.09 -10.71 21.91
C LYS A 160 7.47 -10.74 23.30
N SER A 161 6.30 -11.37 23.37
CA SER A 161 5.74 -11.92 24.59
C SER A 161 6.84 -12.71 25.29
N ASN A 162 7.42 -12.12 26.33
CA ASN A 162 8.05 -12.78 27.47
C ASN A 162 8.41 -11.67 28.46
N LEU A 163 7.38 -11.14 29.12
CA LEU A 163 7.57 -10.65 30.48
C LEU A 163 7.87 -11.88 31.34
N ALA A 164 9.15 -12.25 31.36
CA ALA A 164 9.71 -13.23 32.26
C ALA A 164 10.66 -12.50 33.22
N ARG A 165 10.22 -12.46 34.48
CA ARG A 165 10.95 -12.20 35.74
C ARG A 165 11.41 -10.77 36.01
#